data_AF-A0A382RN57-F1
#
_entry.id   AF-A0A382RN57-F1
#
_cell.length_a   1.000
_cell.length_b   1.000
_cell.length_c   1.000
_cell.angle_alpha   90.00
_cell.angle_beta   90.00
_cell.angle_gamma   90.00
#
_symmetry.space_group_name_H-M   'P 1'
#
loop_
_entity.id
_entity.type
_entity.pdbx_description
1 polymer ?
#
loop_
_entity_poly.entity_id
_entity_poly.type
_entity_poly.pdbx_seq_one_letter_code
_entity_poly.pdbx_strand_id
1 'polypeptide(L)' 'VNDTRTKIVICIFLVVATFCIYSQVEDHEFTNFDDAIHCCLGVYATGLTSENVKWAFTTFATG' A
#
# COMPACT_ATOMS: atom_id res chain seq x y z
N VAL A 1 -25.53 -16.61 16.92
CA VAL A 1 -24.64 -15.47 16.57
C VAL A 1 -24.78 -15.23 15.07
N ASN A 2 -25.07 -14.00 14.64
CA ASN A 2 -25.33 -13.69 13.24
C ASN A 2 -24.04 -13.85 12.39
N ASP A 3 -23.94 -14.94 11.63
CA ASP A 3 -22.76 -15.37 10.87
C ASP A 3 -22.19 -14.26 9.95
N THR A 4 -23.06 -13.52 9.26
CA THR A 4 -22.66 -12.40 8.38
C THR A 4 -21.97 -11.28 9.14
N ARG A 5 -22.49 -10.90 10.32
CA ARG A 5 -21.89 -9.84 11.13
C ARG A 5 -20.50 -10.27 11.63
N THR A 6 -20.36 -11.53 12.06
CA THR A 6 -19.07 -12.07 12.50
C THR A 6 -18.06 -12.10 11.36
N LYS A 7 -18.46 -12.54 10.16
CA LYS A 7 -17.60 -12.54 8.97
C LYS A 7 -17.10 -11.14 8.60
N ILE A 8 -18.00 -10.15 8.61
CA ILE A 8 -17.62 -8.75 8.35
C ILE A 8 -16.60 -8.26 9.38
N VAL A 9 -16.82 -8.53 10.67
CA VAL A 9 -15.89 -8.15 11.74
C VAL A 9 -14.52 -8.81 11.54
N ILE A 10 -14.48 -10.09 11.18
CA ILE A 10 -13.22 -10.81 10.90
C ILE A 10 -12.52 -10.18 9.69
N CYS A 11 -13.22 -9.90 8.59
CA CYS A 11 -12.62 -9.27 7.42
C CYS A 11 -12.03 -7.90 7.74
N ILE A 12 -12.77 -7.06 8.48
CA ILE A 12 -12.28 -5.73 8.91
C ILE A 12 -11.04 -5.89 9.80
N PHE A 13 -11.09 -6.83 10.75
CA PHE A 13 -9.95 -7.10 11.63
C PHE A 13 -8.71 -7.53 10.84
N LEU A 14 -8.86 -8.39 9.84
CA LEU A 14 -7.76 -8.84 8.98
C LEU A 14 -7.17 -7.68 8.16
N VAL A 15 -8.01 -6.81 7.61
CA VAL A 15 -7.55 -5.60 6.89
C VAL A 15 -6.74 -4.70 7.82
N VAL A 16 -7.24 -4.41 9.02
CA VAL A 16 -6.56 -3.56 10.00
C VAL A 16 -5.25 -4.21 10.48
N ALA A 17 -5.27 -5.50 10.80
CA ALA A 17 -4.07 -6.22 11.24
C ALA A 17 -2.97 -6.21 10.18
N THR A 18 -3.35 -6.44 8.92
CA THR A 18 -2.41 -6.39 7.78
C THR A 18 -1.86 -4.98 7.62
N PHE A 19 -2.72 -3.97 7.66
CA PHE A 19 -2.31 -2.56 7.57
C PHE A 19 -1.33 -2.18 8.69
N CYS A 20 -1.59 -2.55 9.94
CA CYS A 20 -0.68 -2.26 11.06
C CYS A 20 0.71 -2.88 10.85
N ILE A 21 0.77 -4.15 10.42
CA ILE A 21 2.06 -4.83 10.20
C ILE A 21 2.85 -4.14 9.09
N TYR A 22 2.19 -3.82 7.97
CA TYR A 22 2.82 -3.22 6.79
C TYR A 22 3.05 -1.70 6.91
N SER A 23 2.43 -1.00 7.86
CA SER A 23 2.65 0.44 8.08
C SER A 23 4.12 0.77 8.34
N GLN A 24 4.87 -0.16 8.95
CA GLN A 24 6.31 -0.02 9.20
C GLN A 24 7.15 0.07 7.91
N VAL A 25 6.60 -0.34 6.76
CA VAL A 25 7.30 -0.24 5.47
C VAL A 25 7.45 1.21 5.02
N GLU A 26 6.60 2.14 5.48
CA GLU A 26 6.68 3.56 5.14
C GLU A 26 8.01 4.20 5.57
N ASP A 27 8.51 3.82 6.76
CA ASP A 27 9.73 4.37 7.33
C ASP A 27 11.00 3.64 6.86
N HIS A 28 10.86 2.59 6.05
CA HIS A 28 11.97 1.81 5.52
C HIS A 28 12.32 2.28 4.10
N GLU A 29 13.60 2.59 3.85
CA GLU A 29 14.06 2.83 2.48
C GLU A 29 13.80 1.60 1.61
N PHE A 30 13.24 1.80 0.42
CA PHE A 30 13.08 0.73 -0.55
C PHE A 30 14.47 0.20 -0.94
N THR A 31 14.72 -1.09 -0.69
CA THR A 31 15.92 -1.75 -1.18
C THR A 31 15.87 -1.80 -2.70
N ASN A 32 16.79 -1.08 -3.37
CA ASN A 32 16.94 -1.01 -4.83
C ASN A 32 17.31 -2.38 -5.44
N PHE A 33 16.34 -3.29 -5.57
CA PHE A 33 16.52 -4.53 -6.30
C PHE A 33 15.89 -4.52 -7.71
N ASP A 34 15.00 -3.57 -8.04
CA ASP A 34 14.45 -3.41 -9.42
C ASP A 34 13.98 -1.96 -9.73
N ASP A 35 14.05 -1.60 -11.02
CA ASP A 35 13.64 -0.39 -11.77
C ASP A 35 13.52 0.98 -11.05
N ALA A 36 14.34 1.94 -11.50
CA ALA A 36 14.37 3.32 -11.01
C ALA A 36 13.02 4.08 -11.10
N ILE A 37 12.04 3.60 -11.87
CA ILE A 37 10.70 4.20 -11.98
C ILE A 37 9.96 4.20 -10.64
N HIS A 38 10.16 3.17 -9.82
CA HIS A 38 9.47 3.05 -8.53
C HIS A 38 10.31 3.53 -7.35
N CYS A 39 11.63 3.65 -7.51
CA CYS A 39 12.54 4.07 -6.44
C CYS A 39 13.02 5.53 -6.55
N CYS A 40 12.99 6.18 -7.72
CA CYS A 40 13.66 7.48 -7.92
C CYS A 40 12.74 8.65 -8.34
N LEU A 41 11.44 8.44 -8.58
CA LEU A 41 10.50 9.52 -8.87
C LEU A 41 10.00 10.19 -7.59
N GLY A 42 10.13 11.53 -7.47
CA GLY A 42 9.61 12.32 -6.33
C GLY A 42 8.11 12.22 -6.04
N VAL A 43 7.38 11.35 -6.75
CA VAL A 43 5.98 10.99 -6.51
C VAL A 43 5.80 10.24 -5.17
N TYR A 44 6.75 9.40 -4.74
CA TYR A 44 6.64 8.73 -3.42
C TYR A 44 6.94 9.66 -2.23
N ALA A 45 7.52 10.84 -2.46
CA ALA A 45 7.96 11.74 -1.40
C ALA A 45 6.82 12.33 -0.55
N THR A 46 5.57 12.22 -1.00
CA THR A 46 4.39 12.78 -0.31
C THR A 46 3.56 11.75 0.46
N GLY A 47 3.98 10.48 0.54
CA GLY A 47 3.32 9.45 1.35
C GLY A 47 1.97 8.96 0.81
N LEU A 48 1.08 8.48 1.68
CA LEU A 48 -0.23 7.91 1.31
C LEU A 48 -1.26 9.01 0.96
N THR A 49 -1.16 9.59 -0.24
CA THR A 49 -2.13 10.55 -0.77
C THR A 49 -3.04 9.92 -1.82
N SER A 50 -4.24 10.48 -2.03
CA SER A 50 -5.14 10.03 -3.10
C SER A 50 -4.53 10.14 -4.50
N GLU A 51 -3.66 11.15 -4.70
CA GLU A 51 -2.92 11.34 -5.95
C GLU A 51 -1.90 10.23 -6.17
N ASN A 52 -1.12 9.88 -5.14
CA ASN A 52 -0.13 8.81 -5.20
C ASN A 52 -0.78 7.43 -5.36
N VAL A 53 -1.91 7.19 -4.70
CA VAL A 53 -2.70 5.96 -4.91
C VAL A 53 -3.15 5.90 -6.37
N LYS A 54 -3.73 6.97 -6.91
CA LYS A 54 -4.15 7.00 -8.32
C LYS A 54 -2.97 6.75 -9.25
N TRP A 55 -1.83 7.40 -9.02
CA TRP A 55 -0.61 7.20 -9.80
C TRP A 55 -0.15 5.75 -9.77
N ALA A 56 -0.04 5.13 -8.59
CA ALA A 56 0.44 3.75 -8.43
C ALA A 56 -0.39 2.71 -9.22
N PHE A 57 -1.68 2.98 -9.44
CA PHE A 57 -2.58 2.10 -10.20
C PHE A 57 -2.78 2.52 -11.66
N THR A 58 -2.21 3.64 -12.10
CA THR A 58 -2.39 4.16 -13.48
C THR A 58 -1.08 4.34 -14.24
N THR A 59 0.06 4.30 -13.56
CA THR A 59 1.39 4.33 -14.18
C THR A 59 1.88 2.91 -14.42
N PHE A 60 2.16 2.60 -15.68
CA PHE A 60 2.74 1.33 -16.12
C PHE A 60 4.11 1.64 -16.75
N ALA A 61 5.13 0.86 -16.41
CA ALA A 61 6.38 0.89 -17.13
C ALA A 61 6.11 0.42 -18.57
N THR A 62 6.29 1.30 -19.55
CA THR A 62 6.41 0.90 -20.95
C THR A 62 7.82 0.35 -21.13
N GLY A 63 7.94 -0.96 -21.35
CA GLY A 63 9.21 -1.63 -21.68
C GLY A 63 9.80 -1.18 -23.01
#